data_AF-X0VH06-F1
#
_entry.id   AF-X0VH06-F1
#
_cell.length_a   1.000
_cell.length_b   1.000
_cell.length_c   1.000
_cell.angle_alpha   90.00
_cell.angle_beta   90.00
_cell.angle_gamma   90.00
#
_symmetry.space_group_name_H-M   'P 1'
#
loop_
_entity.id
_entity.type
_entity.pdbx_description
1 polymer ?
#
loop_
_entity_poly.entity_id
_entity_poly.type
_entity_poly.pdbx_seq_one_letter_code
_entity_poly.pdbx_strand_id
1 'polypeptide(L)'
;MINQWPDKFYHTSTDTLEKVDPSQLARVGSIGATYAYFLANAGPEEAKWLAEEVLSRHKSQVLTLTRDGVTRASGTDHPPREVETLVQRVRFLGERTARALESIRRLADVNVSPWQEETREFAEAELARIDKLIPPPPASPPADDWEKQAASIILRRLHPGPIDPKNFINRMSDEEYEAWWSVYKESPEATYAYPAMLLYWADGKRNVQEISDLIELEVGKRVTEMLVTCCQLWERLGLVELSTES
;
A
#
# COMPACT_ATOMS: atom_id res chain seq x y z
N MET A 1 -7.79 -22.22 16.89
CA MET A 1 -7.50 -22.38 15.45
C MET A 1 -6.41 -21.40 15.07
N ILE A 2 -5.41 -21.76 14.28
CA ILE A 2 -4.55 -20.78 13.61
C ILE A 2 -4.83 -20.94 12.12
N ASN A 3 -5.60 -19.99 11.58
CA ASN A 3 -5.95 -19.75 10.16
C ASN A 3 -5.78 -20.97 9.23
N GLN A 4 -6.77 -21.87 9.20
CA GLN A 4 -6.80 -22.99 8.25
C GLN A 4 -7.87 -22.75 7.18
N TRP A 5 -7.50 -22.83 5.91
CA TRP A 5 -8.48 -22.83 4.82
C TRP A 5 -8.94 -24.25 4.47
N PRO A 6 -10.24 -24.52 4.24
CA PRO A 6 -11.37 -23.61 4.41
C PRO A 6 -11.70 -23.41 5.90
N ASP A 7 -11.76 -22.15 6.32
CA ASP A 7 -12.02 -21.80 7.71
C ASP A 7 -13.53 -21.73 7.96
N LYS A 8 -14.02 -22.46 8.97
CA LYS A 8 -15.42 -22.37 9.40
C LYS A 8 -15.65 -21.29 10.46
N PHE A 9 -14.61 -20.88 11.20
CA PHE A 9 -14.69 -19.92 12.31
C PHE A 9 -13.47 -18.99 12.28
N TYR A 10 -13.54 -17.94 11.45
CA TYR A 10 -12.43 -17.04 11.14
C TYR A 10 -12.01 -16.06 12.26
N HIS A 11 -12.63 -16.14 13.45
CA HIS A 11 -12.33 -15.29 14.59
C HIS A 11 -11.81 -16.12 15.76
N THR A 12 -10.51 -16.03 16.03
CA THR A 12 -9.78 -16.82 17.04
C THR A 12 -9.68 -16.10 18.39
N SER A 13 -10.47 -15.03 18.59
CA SER A 13 -10.40 -14.10 19.73
C SER A 13 -10.66 -14.73 21.11
N THR A 14 -11.03 -16.01 21.18
CA THR A 14 -11.27 -16.77 22.42
C THR A 14 -10.71 -18.20 22.37
N ASP A 15 -9.73 -18.47 21.50
CA ASP A 15 -9.09 -19.77 21.48
C ASP A 15 -8.26 -19.99 22.75
N THR A 16 -8.60 -21.04 23.48
CA THR A 16 -7.77 -21.57 24.56
C THR A 16 -6.87 -22.68 24.00
N LEU A 17 -5.74 -22.98 24.65
CA LEU A 17 -4.83 -24.05 24.22
C LEU A 17 -5.54 -25.39 23.99
N GLU A 18 -6.57 -25.67 24.80
CA GLU A 18 -7.42 -26.86 24.72
C GLU A 18 -8.23 -26.96 23.41
N LYS A 19 -8.47 -25.83 22.73
CA LYS A 19 -9.26 -25.74 21.49
C LYS A 19 -8.38 -25.60 20.25
N VAL A 20 -7.07 -25.55 20.40
CA VAL A 20 -6.12 -25.50 19.29
C VAL A 20 -5.69 -26.91 18.95
N ASP A 21 -5.84 -27.30 17.68
CA ASP A 21 -5.31 -28.57 17.19
C ASP A 21 -3.77 -28.60 17.41
N PRO A 22 -3.24 -29.58 18.17
CA PRO A 22 -1.81 -29.64 18.48
C PRO A 22 -0.92 -29.76 17.25
N SER A 23 -1.39 -30.41 16.17
CA SER A 23 -0.63 -30.54 14.92
C SER A 23 -0.50 -29.20 14.20
N GLN A 24 -1.53 -28.36 14.25
CA GLN A 24 -1.48 -27.02 13.67
C GLN A 24 -0.63 -26.08 14.49
N LEU A 25 -0.74 -26.14 15.81
CA LEU A 25 0.13 -25.38 16.69
C LEU A 25 1.59 -25.74 16.45
N ALA A 26 1.91 -27.04 16.32
CA ALA A 26 3.25 -27.50 16.00
C ALA A 26 3.75 -26.96 14.65
N ARG A 27 2.91 -26.95 13.61
CA ARG A 27 3.28 -26.42 12.28
C ARG A 27 3.56 -24.92 12.32
N VAL A 28 2.62 -24.13 12.82
CA VAL A 28 2.77 -22.67 12.87
C VAL A 28 3.91 -22.29 13.80
N GLY A 29 4.03 -22.95 14.95
CA GLY A 29 5.14 -22.77 15.88
C GLY A 29 6.48 -23.09 15.25
N SER A 30 6.59 -24.18 14.48
CA SER A 30 7.82 -24.54 13.77
C SER A 30 8.19 -23.53 12.69
N ILE A 31 7.22 -23.04 11.92
CA ILE A 31 7.45 -21.99 10.90
C ILE A 31 7.91 -20.70 11.57
N GLY A 32 7.20 -20.24 12.61
CA GLY A 32 7.54 -19.02 13.35
C GLY A 32 8.91 -19.12 14.03
N ALA A 33 9.22 -20.26 14.65
CA ALA A 33 10.52 -20.51 15.28
C ALA A 33 11.66 -20.56 14.24
N THR A 34 11.43 -21.19 13.08
CA THR A 34 12.43 -21.22 11.99
C THR A 34 12.70 -19.82 11.44
N TYR A 35 11.65 -19.01 11.25
CA TYR A 35 11.78 -17.61 10.84
C TYR A 35 12.57 -16.79 11.86
N ALA A 36 12.22 -16.89 13.15
CA ALA A 36 12.93 -16.17 14.20
C ALA A 36 14.39 -16.63 14.33
N TYR A 37 14.65 -17.94 14.22
CA TYR A 37 15.99 -18.49 14.22
C TYR A 37 16.82 -17.99 13.03
N PHE A 38 16.24 -17.96 11.84
CA PHE A 38 16.89 -17.40 10.65
C PHE A 38 17.27 -15.93 10.86
N LEU A 39 16.33 -15.09 11.32
CA LEU A 39 16.62 -13.67 11.56
C LEU A 39 17.70 -13.46 12.62
N ALA A 40 17.68 -14.24 13.70
CA ALA A 40 18.64 -14.14 14.79
C ALA A 40 20.05 -14.59 14.37
N ASN A 41 20.16 -15.46 13.37
CA ASN A 41 21.42 -16.04 12.91
C ASN A 41 21.85 -15.55 11.52
N ALA A 42 21.08 -14.65 10.87
CA ALA A 42 21.38 -14.17 9.53
C ALA A 42 22.71 -13.41 9.53
N GLY A 43 23.65 -13.88 8.70
CA GLY A 43 24.92 -13.23 8.46
C GLY A 43 24.98 -12.57 7.07
N PRO A 44 26.19 -12.20 6.62
CA PRO A 44 26.37 -11.59 5.30
C PRO A 44 25.85 -12.42 4.14
N GLU A 45 25.94 -13.75 4.21
CA GLU A 45 25.48 -14.63 3.13
C GLU A 45 23.96 -14.69 3.05
N GLU A 46 23.26 -14.82 4.19
CA GLU A 46 21.79 -14.75 4.25
C GLU A 46 21.27 -13.37 3.82
N ALA A 47 21.98 -12.30 4.19
CA ALA A 47 21.62 -10.94 3.81
C ALA A 47 21.73 -10.72 2.29
N LYS A 48 22.82 -11.19 1.65
CA LYS A 48 22.98 -11.15 0.19
C LYS A 48 21.92 -12.00 -0.51
N TRP A 49 21.67 -13.22 -0.02
CA TRP A 49 20.61 -14.07 -0.56
C TRP A 49 19.24 -13.39 -0.49
N LEU A 50 18.92 -12.73 0.64
CA LEU A 50 17.67 -12.00 0.77
C LEU A 50 17.60 -10.79 -0.18
N ALA A 51 18.72 -10.12 -0.45
CA ALA A 51 18.79 -9.04 -1.43
C ALA A 51 18.48 -9.52 -2.85
N GLU A 52 19.02 -10.67 -3.25
CA GLU A 52 18.69 -11.34 -4.52
C GLU A 52 17.21 -11.71 -4.60
N GLU A 53 16.65 -12.25 -3.51
CA GLU A 53 15.22 -12.59 -3.43
C GLU A 53 14.32 -11.36 -3.59
N VAL A 54 14.69 -10.22 -2.98
CA VAL A 54 13.97 -8.95 -3.12
C VAL A 54 14.05 -8.45 -4.57
N LEU A 55 15.25 -8.44 -5.15
CA LEU A 55 15.46 -8.00 -6.54
C LEU A 55 14.68 -8.88 -7.53
N SER A 56 14.74 -10.20 -7.39
CA SER A 56 14.04 -11.15 -8.26
C SER A 56 12.52 -10.95 -8.21
N ARG A 57 11.95 -10.82 -7.00
CA ARG A 57 10.53 -10.52 -6.83
C ARG A 57 10.14 -9.17 -7.44
N HIS A 58 10.97 -8.14 -7.26
CA HIS A 58 10.75 -6.83 -7.86
C HIS A 58 10.70 -6.90 -9.39
N LYS A 59 11.67 -7.55 -10.03
CA LYS A 59 11.69 -7.74 -11.48
C LYS A 59 10.43 -8.45 -11.96
N SER A 60 10.02 -9.53 -11.28
CA SER A 60 8.77 -10.21 -11.62
C SER A 60 7.55 -9.30 -11.50
N GLN A 61 7.48 -8.48 -10.43
CA GLN A 61 6.37 -7.56 -10.21
C GLN A 61 6.30 -6.47 -11.28
N VAL A 62 7.44 -5.87 -11.64
CA VAL A 62 7.51 -4.86 -12.70
C VAL A 62 7.14 -5.47 -14.05
N LEU A 63 7.62 -6.67 -14.38
CA LEU A 63 7.25 -7.33 -15.64
C LEU A 63 5.74 -7.60 -15.74
N THR A 64 5.12 -8.08 -14.66
CA THR A 64 3.67 -8.27 -14.60
C THR A 64 2.94 -6.93 -14.75
N LEU A 65 3.35 -5.91 -13.99
CA LEU A 65 2.75 -4.57 -14.05
C LEU A 65 2.83 -3.98 -15.47
N THR A 66 4.01 -4.01 -16.09
CA THR A 66 4.25 -3.50 -17.45
C THR A 66 3.42 -4.25 -18.47
N ARG A 67 3.40 -5.59 -18.43
CA ARG A 67 2.61 -6.41 -19.36
C ARG A 67 1.12 -6.07 -19.28
N ASP A 68 0.59 -6.06 -18.06
CA ASP A 68 -0.85 -5.86 -17.83
C ASP A 68 -1.24 -4.41 -18.13
N GLY A 69 -0.40 -3.44 -17.76
CA GLY A 69 -0.59 -2.02 -18.06
C GLY A 69 -0.54 -1.69 -19.54
N VAL A 70 0.44 -2.22 -20.28
CA VAL A 70 0.51 -2.05 -21.75
C VAL A 70 -0.72 -2.64 -22.43
N THR A 71 -1.20 -3.79 -21.96
CA THR A 71 -2.41 -4.43 -22.49
C THR A 71 -3.64 -3.55 -22.27
N ARG A 72 -3.81 -2.97 -21.07
CA ARG A 72 -4.91 -2.03 -20.79
C ARG A 72 -4.78 -0.76 -21.61
N ALA A 73 -3.61 -0.13 -21.64
CA ALA A 73 -3.36 1.11 -22.38
C ALA A 73 -3.53 0.98 -23.90
N SER A 74 -3.30 -0.21 -24.45
CA SER A 74 -3.50 -0.49 -25.88
C SER A 74 -4.98 -0.76 -26.23
N GLY A 75 -5.84 -0.94 -25.23
CA GLY A 75 -7.28 -1.14 -25.42
C GLY A 75 -7.99 0.13 -25.90
N THR A 76 -9.14 -0.02 -26.56
CA THR A 76 -9.93 1.12 -27.07
C THR A 76 -10.72 1.86 -25.99
N ASP A 77 -10.83 1.29 -24.79
CA ASP A 77 -11.66 1.78 -23.68
C ASP A 77 -10.84 1.78 -22.38
N HIS A 78 -9.71 2.49 -22.40
CA HIS A 78 -8.85 2.65 -21.23
C HIS A 78 -9.09 4.00 -20.54
N PRO A 79 -8.90 4.08 -19.20
CA PRO A 79 -9.00 5.33 -18.48
C PRO A 79 -7.99 6.37 -19.01
N PRO A 80 -8.34 7.68 -19.05
CA PRO A 80 -7.47 8.73 -19.61
C PRO A 80 -6.06 8.79 -19.02
N ARG A 81 -5.87 8.35 -17.78
CA ARG A 81 -4.60 8.39 -17.03
C ARG A 81 -3.83 7.07 -17.04
N GLU A 82 -4.31 6.02 -17.72
CA GLU A 82 -3.73 4.66 -17.60
C GLU A 82 -2.23 4.61 -17.92
N VAL A 83 -1.79 5.28 -18.99
CA VAL A 83 -0.36 5.32 -19.39
C VAL A 83 0.48 6.09 -18.37
N GLU A 84 -0.02 7.25 -17.93
CA GLU A 84 0.63 8.08 -16.90
C GLU A 84 0.78 7.28 -15.60
N THR A 85 -0.30 6.67 -15.12
CA THR A 85 -0.31 5.85 -13.92
C THR A 85 0.64 4.66 -14.06
N LEU A 86 0.66 3.96 -15.20
CA LEU A 86 1.61 2.87 -15.43
C LEU A 86 3.06 3.33 -15.29
N VAL A 87 3.44 4.40 -15.98
CA VAL A 87 4.79 4.97 -15.94
C VAL A 87 5.18 5.37 -14.52
N GLN A 88 4.29 6.08 -13.82
CA GLN A 88 4.55 6.50 -12.45
C GLN A 88 4.65 5.29 -11.50
N ARG A 89 3.86 4.23 -11.69
CA ARG A 89 3.91 3.02 -10.87
C ARG A 89 5.21 2.24 -11.04
N VAL A 90 5.72 2.12 -12.26
CA VAL A 90 7.03 1.47 -12.50
C VAL A 90 8.15 2.26 -11.81
N ARG A 91 8.17 3.60 -11.96
CA ARG A 91 9.13 4.47 -11.24
C ARG A 91 9.01 4.30 -9.73
N PHE A 92 7.79 4.34 -9.22
CA PHE A 92 7.50 4.21 -7.79
C PHE A 92 7.98 2.88 -7.23
N LEU A 93 7.69 1.75 -7.89
CA LEU A 93 8.13 0.43 -7.43
C LEU A 93 9.65 0.30 -7.43
N GLY A 94 10.34 0.84 -8.44
CA GLY A 94 11.80 0.88 -8.50
C GLY A 94 12.39 1.62 -7.31
N GLU A 95 11.94 2.85 -7.06
CA GLU A 95 12.39 3.66 -5.93
C GLU A 95 12.06 3.04 -4.57
N ARG A 96 10.86 2.47 -4.41
CA ARG A 96 10.45 1.82 -3.16
C ARG A 96 11.29 0.58 -2.87
N THR A 97 11.56 -0.22 -3.88
CA THR A 97 12.37 -1.44 -3.73
C THR A 97 13.81 -1.08 -3.40
N ALA A 98 14.39 -0.08 -4.09
CA ALA A 98 15.73 0.41 -3.79
C ALA A 98 15.86 0.87 -2.33
N ARG A 99 14.85 1.58 -1.79
CA ARG A 99 14.82 1.96 -0.37
C ARG A 99 14.60 0.77 0.56
N ALA A 100 13.75 -0.19 0.17
CA ALA A 100 13.47 -1.39 0.99
C ALA A 100 14.72 -2.25 1.20
N LEU A 101 15.63 -2.30 0.21
CA LEU A 101 16.92 -3.00 0.32
C LEU A 101 17.78 -2.46 1.47
N GLU A 102 17.62 -1.21 1.90
CA GLU A 102 18.36 -0.67 3.06
C GLU A 102 18.04 -1.45 4.35
N SER A 103 16.83 -2.01 4.46
CA SER A 103 16.43 -2.78 5.64
C SER A 103 17.23 -4.07 5.82
N ILE A 104 17.88 -4.59 4.76
CA ILE A 104 18.73 -5.79 4.81
C ILE A 104 19.96 -5.56 5.68
N ARG A 105 20.44 -4.32 5.76
CA ARG A 105 21.60 -3.97 6.60
C ARG A 105 21.34 -4.13 8.10
N ARG A 106 20.08 -4.33 8.50
CA ARG A 106 19.73 -4.70 9.87
C ARG A 106 20.11 -6.14 10.21
N LEU A 107 20.32 -6.99 9.20
CA LEU A 107 20.70 -8.39 9.37
C LEU A 107 22.23 -8.53 9.43
N ALA A 108 22.95 -7.86 8.53
CA ALA A 108 24.41 -7.87 8.50
C ALA A 108 24.97 -6.61 7.81
N ASP A 109 26.23 -6.27 8.09
CA ASP A 109 26.92 -5.19 7.38
C ASP A 109 27.31 -5.64 5.96
N VAL A 110 26.38 -5.41 5.02
CA VAL A 110 26.54 -5.70 3.60
C VAL A 110 26.32 -4.44 2.77
N ASN A 111 27.13 -4.26 1.71
CA ASN A 111 26.89 -3.19 0.76
C ASN A 111 25.72 -3.54 -0.15
N VAL A 112 24.57 -2.89 0.03
CA VAL A 112 23.36 -3.13 -0.77
C VAL A 112 23.29 -2.32 -2.07
N SER A 113 24.25 -1.42 -2.32
CA SER A 113 24.22 -0.51 -3.48
C SER A 113 24.08 -1.23 -4.84
N PRO A 114 24.70 -2.40 -5.09
CA PRO A 114 24.57 -3.07 -6.39
C PRO A 114 23.12 -3.46 -6.70
N TRP A 115 22.39 -4.03 -5.72
CA TRP A 115 20.98 -4.38 -5.90
C TRP A 115 20.08 -3.15 -6.05
N GLN A 116 20.42 -2.04 -5.38
CA GLN A 116 19.67 -0.79 -5.51
C GLN A 116 19.84 -0.18 -6.90
N GLU A 117 21.06 -0.18 -7.43
CA GLU A 117 21.37 0.26 -8.79
C GLU A 117 20.65 -0.61 -9.81
N GLU A 118 20.77 -1.94 -9.71
CA GLU A 118 20.13 -2.86 -10.64
C GLU A 118 18.59 -2.77 -10.61
N THR A 119 17.99 -2.52 -9.44
CA THR A 119 16.55 -2.23 -9.31
C THR A 119 16.15 -0.99 -10.13
N ARG A 120 16.92 0.10 -10.00
CA ARG A 120 16.64 1.35 -10.74
C ARG A 120 16.87 1.18 -12.24
N GLU A 121 17.96 0.54 -12.63
CA GLU A 121 18.29 0.26 -14.03
C GLU A 121 17.22 -0.61 -14.70
N PHE A 122 16.72 -1.64 -14.00
CA PHE A 122 15.66 -2.48 -14.51
C PHE A 122 14.35 -1.70 -14.72
N ALA A 123 13.97 -0.85 -13.77
CA ALA A 123 12.79 0.00 -13.90
C ALA A 123 12.92 0.98 -15.09
N GLU A 124 14.08 1.64 -15.24
CA GLU A 124 14.34 2.53 -16.38
C GLU A 124 14.33 1.80 -17.73
N ALA A 125 14.88 0.57 -17.79
CA ALA A 125 14.83 -0.26 -18.99
C ALA A 125 13.37 -0.58 -19.39
N GLU A 126 12.52 -0.94 -18.43
CA GLU A 126 11.10 -1.20 -18.70
C GLU A 126 10.33 0.08 -19.06
N LEU A 127 10.67 1.23 -18.48
CA LEU A 127 10.10 2.53 -18.89
C LEU A 127 10.46 2.89 -20.33
N ALA A 128 11.73 2.71 -20.71
CA ALA A 128 12.17 2.90 -22.10
C ALA A 128 11.51 1.91 -23.07
N ARG A 129 11.09 0.73 -22.58
CA ARG A 129 10.30 -0.23 -23.36
C ARG A 129 8.84 0.21 -23.49
N ILE A 130 8.22 0.72 -22.43
CA ILE A 130 6.86 1.26 -22.45
C ILE A 130 6.75 2.39 -23.47
N ASP A 131 7.68 3.34 -23.45
CA ASP A 131 7.72 4.49 -24.37
C ASP A 131 7.74 4.09 -25.86
N LYS A 132 8.32 2.92 -26.18
CA LYS A 132 8.34 2.37 -27.55
C LYS A 132 7.05 1.64 -27.92
N LEU A 133 6.29 1.15 -26.95
CA LEU A 133 5.12 0.30 -27.17
C LEU A 133 3.82 1.10 -27.20
N ILE A 134 3.72 2.13 -26.38
CA ILE A 134 2.54 2.98 -26.26
C ILE A 134 2.96 4.44 -26.32
N PRO A 135 2.23 5.29 -27.07
CA PRO A 135 2.55 6.71 -27.17
C PRO A 135 2.43 7.39 -25.79
N PRO A 136 3.14 8.52 -25.59
CA PRO A 136 3.03 9.28 -24.35
C PRO A 136 1.56 9.70 -24.11
N PRO A 137 1.12 9.75 -22.84
CA PRO A 137 -0.25 10.09 -22.52
C PRO A 137 -0.59 11.50 -23.01
N PRO A 138 -1.85 11.75 -23.42
CA PRO A 138 -2.35 13.11 -23.54
C PRO A 138 -2.31 13.82 -22.17
N ALA A 139 -2.47 15.15 -22.18
CA ALA A 139 -2.55 15.92 -20.94
C ALA A 139 -3.63 15.33 -20.01
N SER A 140 -3.28 15.12 -18.75
CA SER A 140 -4.19 14.58 -17.75
C SER A 140 -5.44 15.46 -17.64
N PRO A 141 -6.62 14.85 -17.40
CA PRO A 141 -7.83 15.63 -17.19
C PRO A 141 -7.65 16.59 -16.00
N PRO A 142 -8.35 17.74 -16.01
CA PRO A 142 -8.30 18.68 -14.90
C PRO A 142 -8.81 18.01 -13.62
N ALA A 143 -8.26 18.46 -12.48
CA ALA A 143 -8.60 17.91 -11.18
C ALA A 143 -10.11 18.01 -10.91
N ASP A 144 -10.69 16.91 -10.41
CA ASP A 144 -12.08 16.92 -9.96
C ASP A 144 -12.24 17.69 -8.63
N ASP A 145 -13.47 17.88 -8.18
CA ASP A 145 -13.74 18.66 -6.97
C ASP A 145 -13.20 18.00 -5.70
N TRP A 146 -13.13 16.67 -5.67
CA TRP A 146 -12.54 15.92 -4.56
C TRP A 146 -11.02 16.03 -4.55
N GLU A 147 -10.37 16.02 -5.71
CA GLU A 147 -8.93 16.23 -5.84
C GLU A 147 -8.54 17.66 -5.42
N LYS A 148 -9.34 18.67 -5.79
CA LYS A 148 -9.15 20.05 -5.32
C LYS A 148 -9.29 20.15 -3.80
N GLN A 149 -10.29 19.49 -3.23
CA GLN A 149 -10.48 19.46 -1.78
C GLN A 149 -9.35 18.69 -1.08
N ALA A 150 -8.91 17.56 -1.64
CA ALA A 150 -7.79 16.80 -1.10
C ALA A 150 -6.49 17.60 -1.12
N ALA A 151 -6.27 18.41 -2.15
CA ALA A 151 -5.09 19.27 -2.25
C ALA A 151 -5.06 20.37 -1.16
N SER A 152 -6.21 20.77 -0.62
CA SER A 152 -6.26 21.79 0.43
C SER A 152 -6.18 21.22 1.86
N ILE A 153 -6.13 19.90 2.04
CA ILE A 153 -6.15 19.27 3.37
C ILE A 153 -4.78 18.67 3.68
N ILE A 154 -4.15 19.12 4.76
CA ILE A 154 -3.00 18.45 5.38
C ILE A 154 -3.49 17.76 6.66
N LEU A 155 -3.30 16.43 6.72
CA LEU A 155 -3.69 15.61 7.87
C LEU A 155 -2.53 15.44 8.86
N ARG A 156 -2.78 15.77 10.13
CA ARG A 156 -1.87 15.52 11.25
C ARG A 156 -2.43 14.48 12.21
N ARG A 157 -1.66 13.42 12.47
CA ARG A 157 -2.03 12.34 13.39
C ARG A 157 -1.84 12.76 14.84
N LEU A 158 -2.84 12.47 15.68
CA LEU A 158 -2.77 12.71 17.14
C LEU A 158 -2.33 11.48 17.94
N HIS A 159 -2.48 10.29 17.37
CA HIS A 159 -2.19 9.02 18.05
C HIS A 159 -1.33 8.10 17.17
N PRO A 160 -0.49 7.24 17.79
CA PRO A 160 0.20 6.19 17.08
C PRO A 160 -0.76 5.06 16.69
N GLY A 161 -0.56 4.49 15.50
CA GLY A 161 -1.31 3.35 14.99
C GLY A 161 -2.42 3.71 13.99
N PRO A 162 -2.99 2.70 13.31
CA PRO A 162 -4.08 2.91 12.38
C PRO A 162 -5.40 3.21 13.11
N ILE A 163 -6.24 4.02 12.48
CA ILE A 163 -7.59 4.36 12.94
C ILE A 163 -8.57 3.62 12.03
N ASP A 164 -9.37 2.73 12.60
CA ASP A 164 -10.49 2.11 11.88
C ASP A 164 -11.78 2.88 12.22
N PRO A 165 -12.44 3.54 11.24
CA PRO A 165 -13.72 4.21 11.45
C PRO A 165 -14.79 3.32 12.09
N LYS A 166 -14.77 2.00 11.84
CA LYS A 166 -15.75 1.05 12.40
C LYS A 166 -15.74 1.01 13.93
N ASN A 167 -14.60 1.29 14.55
CA ASN A 167 -14.47 1.35 16.01
C ASN A 167 -15.19 2.55 16.65
N PHE A 168 -15.67 3.49 15.83
CA PHE A 168 -16.29 4.73 16.30
C PHE A 168 -17.72 4.93 15.78
N ILE A 169 -18.36 3.88 15.22
CA ILE A 169 -19.73 3.94 14.71
C ILE A 169 -20.71 4.43 15.78
N ASN A 170 -20.52 4.02 17.04
CA ASN A 170 -21.33 4.47 18.18
C ASN A 170 -21.19 5.97 18.52
N ARG A 171 -20.27 6.69 17.87
CA ARG A 171 -20.05 8.14 18.00
C ARG A 171 -20.44 8.90 16.72
N MET A 172 -21.08 8.23 15.78
CA MET A 172 -21.63 8.82 14.56
C MET A 172 -23.13 9.05 14.73
N SER A 173 -23.65 10.13 14.16
CA SER A 173 -25.08 10.27 13.87
C SER A 173 -25.48 9.35 12.71
N ASP A 174 -26.78 9.13 12.53
CA ASP A 174 -27.31 8.32 11.44
C ASP A 174 -26.93 8.92 10.08
N GLU A 175 -26.97 10.26 9.94
CA GLU A 175 -26.56 10.94 8.71
C GLU A 175 -25.07 10.75 8.39
N GLU A 176 -24.21 10.84 9.41
CA GLU A 176 -22.76 10.63 9.25
C GLU A 176 -22.44 9.18 8.90
N TYR A 177 -23.13 8.23 9.53
CA TYR A 177 -22.98 6.81 9.23
C TYR A 177 -23.40 6.52 7.79
N GLU A 178 -24.54 7.02 7.34
CA GLU A 178 -25.00 6.83 5.96
C GLU A 178 -24.08 7.49 4.94
N ALA A 179 -23.58 8.71 5.21
CA ALA A 179 -22.62 9.38 4.34
C ALA A 179 -21.32 8.56 4.22
N TRP A 180 -20.74 8.15 5.36
CA TRP A 180 -19.54 7.30 5.40
C TRP A 180 -19.78 5.97 4.68
N TRP A 181 -20.88 5.28 4.99
CA TRP A 181 -21.21 3.98 4.41
C TRP A 181 -21.47 4.06 2.91
N SER A 182 -22.06 5.15 2.43
CA SER A 182 -22.35 5.35 1.01
C SER A 182 -21.08 5.42 0.15
N VAL A 183 -20.00 6.03 0.65
CA VAL A 183 -18.71 6.08 -0.05
C VAL A 183 -17.97 4.74 0.06
N TYR A 184 -18.10 4.06 1.21
CA TYR A 184 -17.40 2.81 1.48
C TYR A 184 -17.96 1.62 0.68
N LYS A 185 -19.28 1.56 0.46
CA LYS A 185 -19.90 0.47 -0.33
C LYS A 185 -19.54 0.52 -1.82
N GLU A 186 -19.17 1.69 -2.35
CA GLU A 186 -18.72 1.85 -3.75
C GLU A 186 -17.32 1.28 -3.98
N SER A 187 -16.54 1.05 -2.91
CA SER A 187 -15.22 0.42 -3.00
C SER A 187 -14.94 -0.50 -1.81
N PRO A 188 -15.65 -1.65 -1.70
CA PRO A 188 -15.54 -2.56 -0.57
C PRO A 188 -14.11 -3.03 -0.29
N GLU A 189 -13.33 -3.27 -1.33
CA GLU A 189 -11.93 -3.71 -1.22
C GLU A 189 -11.02 -2.62 -0.63
N ALA A 190 -11.38 -1.34 -0.82
CA ALA A 190 -10.60 -0.22 -0.34
C ALA A 190 -10.83 0.06 1.16
N THR A 191 -11.99 -0.33 1.69
CA THR A 191 -12.43 -0.02 3.06
C THR A 191 -11.51 -0.52 4.17
N TYR A 192 -10.71 -1.56 3.91
CA TYR A 192 -9.82 -2.16 4.91
C TYR A 192 -8.42 -1.56 4.90
N ALA A 193 -7.81 -1.38 3.73
CA ALA A 193 -6.40 -1.01 3.63
C ALA A 193 -6.17 0.50 3.53
N TYR A 194 -7.04 1.21 2.81
CA TYR A 194 -6.77 2.59 2.39
C TYR A 194 -6.83 3.59 3.55
N PRO A 195 -7.73 3.48 4.54
CA PRO A 195 -7.66 4.33 5.73
C PRO A 195 -6.34 4.16 6.50
N ALA A 196 -5.82 2.92 6.61
CA ALA A 196 -4.52 2.70 7.22
C ALA A 196 -3.37 3.31 6.39
N MET A 197 -3.41 3.14 5.06
CA MET A 197 -2.41 3.71 4.15
C MET A 197 -2.40 5.24 4.16
N LEU A 198 -3.57 5.88 4.25
CA LEU A 198 -3.70 7.33 4.43
C LEU A 198 -2.91 7.80 5.67
N LEU A 199 -3.05 7.09 6.79
CA LEU A 199 -2.32 7.39 8.02
C LEU A 199 -0.82 7.09 7.93
N TYR A 200 -0.41 6.08 7.14
CA TYR A 200 1.01 5.77 6.94
C TYR A 200 1.72 6.83 6.10
N TRP A 201 1.03 7.40 5.11
CA TRP A 201 1.54 8.50 4.29
C TRP A 201 1.41 9.88 4.93
N ALA A 202 0.53 10.03 5.92
CA ALA A 202 0.35 11.27 6.67
C ALA A 202 1.55 11.59 7.59
N ASP A 203 2.42 12.46 7.09
CA ASP A 203 3.59 13.01 7.80
C ASP A 203 3.34 14.43 8.36
N GLY A 204 2.11 14.93 8.26
CA GLY A 204 1.75 16.29 8.67
C GLY A 204 2.28 17.38 7.74
N LYS A 205 2.80 17.02 6.56
CA LYS A 205 3.29 17.95 5.53
C LYS A 205 2.61 17.73 4.20
N ARG A 206 2.43 16.48 3.80
CA ARG A 206 1.73 16.14 2.55
C ARG A 206 0.26 16.50 2.64
N ASN A 207 -0.27 17.03 1.55
CA ASN A 207 -1.71 17.15 1.41
C ASN A 207 -2.35 15.82 1.01
N VAL A 208 -3.67 15.69 1.19
CA VAL A 208 -4.40 14.44 0.94
C VAL A 208 -4.36 14.06 -0.55
N GLN A 209 -4.21 15.01 -1.47
CA GLN A 209 -4.06 14.71 -2.89
C GLN A 209 -2.73 13.97 -3.16
N GLU A 210 -1.62 14.47 -2.64
CA GLU A 210 -0.31 13.79 -2.75
C GLU A 210 -0.34 12.39 -2.11
N ILE A 211 -1.04 12.24 -0.98
CA ILE A 211 -1.22 10.93 -0.34
C ILE A 211 -2.07 10.01 -1.22
N SER A 212 -3.14 10.54 -1.81
CA SER A 212 -4.00 9.80 -2.73
C SER A 212 -3.23 9.34 -3.97
N ASP A 213 -2.33 10.16 -4.51
CA ASP A 213 -1.43 9.78 -5.60
C ASP A 213 -0.53 8.61 -5.16
N LEU A 214 0.11 8.70 -3.99
CA LEU A 214 0.98 7.63 -3.49
C LEU A 214 0.24 6.30 -3.26
N ILE A 215 -0.98 6.36 -2.73
CA ILE A 215 -1.84 5.18 -2.52
C ILE A 215 -2.25 4.56 -3.85
N GLU A 216 -2.61 5.39 -4.84
CA GLU A 216 -2.90 4.93 -6.19
C GLU A 216 -1.68 4.24 -6.82
N LEU A 217 -0.46 4.75 -6.58
CA LEU A 217 0.74 4.09 -7.10
C LEU A 217 0.98 2.71 -6.47
N GLU A 218 0.67 2.54 -5.19
CA GLU A 218 0.78 1.25 -4.49
C GLU A 218 -0.26 0.25 -4.96
N VAL A 219 -1.54 0.62 -4.95
CA VAL A 219 -2.66 -0.32 -5.10
C VAL A 219 -3.25 -0.31 -6.52
N GLY A 220 -3.03 0.76 -7.29
CA GLY A 220 -3.51 0.90 -8.66
C GLY A 220 -4.95 1.40 -8.79
N LYS A 221 -5.56 1.93 -7.72
CA LYS A 221 -6.94 2.45 -7.73
C LYS A 221 -7.02 3.77 -6.97
N ARG A 222 -7.66 4.76 -7.60
CA ARG A 222 -7.99 6.08 -7.03
C ARG A 222 -9.26 5.99 -6.18
N VAL A 223 -9.23 6.57 -4.96
CA VAL A 223 -10.40 6.66 -4.06
C VAL A 223 -10.40 7.97 -3.26
N THR A 224 -10.09 9.10 -3.91
CA THR A 224 -9.88 10.40 -3.24
C THR A 224 -11.06 10.85 -2.40
N GLU A 225 -12.30 10.72 -2.91
CA GLU A 225 -13.53 11.00 -2.15
C GLU A 225 -13.58 10.26 -0.81
N MET A 226 -13.24 8.96 -0.81
CA MET A 226 -13.18 8.16 0.41
C MET A 226 -12.12 8.68 1.38
N LEU A 227 -10.93 9.03 0.89
CA LEU A 227 -9.86 9.55 1.74
C LEU A 227 -10.25 10.87 2.39
N VAL A 228 -10.83 11.80 1.62
CA VAL A 228 -11.32 13.09 2.13
C VAL A 228 -12.43 12.87 3.17
N THR A 229 -13.39 11.98 2.88
CA THR A 229 -14.46 11.61 3.82
C THR A 229 -13.90 11.05 5.12
N CYS A 230 -12.85 10.23 5.06
CA CYS A 230 -12.15 9.72 6.25
C CYS A 230 -11.52 10.84 7.08
N CYS A 231 -10.81 11.75 6.43
CA CYS A 231 -10.15 12.88 7.10
C CYS A 231 -11.16 13.72 7.90
N GLN A 232 -12.26 14.11 7.26
CA GLN A 232 -13.32 14.92 7.88
C GLN A 232 -13.98 14.20 9.05
N LEU A 233 -14.28 12.90 8.88
CA LEU A 233 -14.86 12.09 9.94
C LEU A 233 -13.92 11.97 11.14
N TRP A 234 -12.63 11.74 10.90
CA TRP A 234 -11.64 11.62 11.97
C TRP A 234 -11.38 12.94 12.70
N GLU A 235 -11.37 14.07 11.99
CA GLU A 235 -11.24 15.39 12.60
C GLU A 235 -12.41 15.66 13.54
N ARG A 236 -13.63 15.45 13.07
CA ARG A 236 -14.85 15.59 13.86
C ARG A 236 -14.84 14.68 15.11
N LEU A 237 -14.31 13.47 14.98
CA LEU A 237 -14.16 12.53 16.10
C LEU A 237 -13.00 12.88 17.04
N GLY A 238 -12.21 13.91 16.73
CA GLY A 238 -11.03 14.35 17.50
C GLY A 238 -9.85 13.37 17.43
N LEU A 239 -9.73 12.61 16.34
CA LEU A 239 -8.70 11.58 16.15
C LEU A 239 -7.50 12.06 15.33
N VAL A 240 -7.72 13.09 14.51
CA VAL A 240 -6.70 13.79 13.71
C VAL A 240 -6.97 15.30 13.77
N GLU A 241 -6.00 16.09 13.37
CA GLU A 241 -6.20 17.52 13.08
C GLU A 241 -6.01 17.75 11.58
N LEU A 242 -6.87 18.58 10.98
CA LEU A 242 -6.69 19.04 9.62
C LEU A 242 -6.19 20.49 9.63
N SER A 243 -5.33 20.79 8.67
CA SER A 243 -4.90 22.16 8.40
C SER A 243 -5.03 22.42 6.91
N THR A 244 -5.35 23.65 6.55
CA THR A 244 -5.36 24.09 5.15
C THR A 244 -4.03 24.76 4.81
N GLU A 245 -3.48 24.47 3.63
CA GLU A 245 -2.33 25.21 3.11
C GLU A 245 -2.67 26.72 3.13
N SER A 246 -1.78 27.51 3.73
CA SER A 246 -1.89 28.98 3.84
C SER A 246 -1.45 29.67 2.56
#